data_AF-A0A5E4XGN7-F1
#
_entry.id   AF-A0A5E4XGN7-F1
#
_cell.length_a   1.000
_cell.length_b   1.000
_cell.length_c   1.000
_cell.angle_alpha   90.00
_cell.angle_beta   90.00
_cell.angle_gamma   90.00
#
_symmetry.space_group_name_H-M   'P 1'
#
loop_
_entity.id
_entity.type
_entity.pdbx_description
1 polymer ?
#
loop_
_entity_poly.entity_id
_entity_poly.type
_entity_poly.pdbx_seq_one_letter_code
_entity_poly.pdbx_strand_id
1 'polypeptide(L)'
;MTTRLTHLEDRLAASPDTVARELGARLDAADASLQRALRRPLAPAQHAALIAQSQALRAARTILMRMANRYGTSYGASSKRSG
;
A
#
# COMPACT_ATOMS: atom_id res chain seq x y z
N MET A 1 -1.50 -23.48 -6.13
CA MET A 1 -0.33 -22.61 -6.41
C MET A 1 -0.86 -21.22 -6.71
N THR A 2 -0.45 -20.19 -5.96
CA THR A 2 -0.69 -18.80 -6.34
C THR A 2 0.45 -18.35 -7.24
N THR A 3 0.17 -18.16 -8.52
CA THR A 3 1.13 -17.55 -9.45
C THR A 3 1.35 -16.11 -9.00
N ARG A 4 2.57 -15.78 -8.60
CA ARG A 4 2.97 -14.42 -8.26
C ARG A 4 3.33 -13.72 -9.56
N LEU A 5 2.65 -12.61 -9.84
CA LEU A 5 2.71 -11.93 -11.13
C LEU A 5 3.65 -10.71 -11.09
N THR A 6 4.04 -10.26 -9.89
CA THR A 6 4.87 -9.06 -9.72
C THR A 6 5.94 -9.23 -8.65
N HIS A 7 7.06 -8.51 -8.80
CA HIS A 7 8.13 -8.47 -7.80
C HIS A 7 7.65 -7.97 -6.42
N LEU A 8 6.59 -7.15 -6.39
CA LEU A 8 5.96 -6.71 -5.14
C LEU A 8 5.26 -7.87 -4.41
N GLU A 9 4.59 -8.75 -5.16
CA GLU A 9 3.94 -9.95 -4.61
C GLU A 9 4.95 -10.94 -4.04
N ASP A 10 6.12 -11.10 -4.69
CA ASP A 10 7.21 -11.93 -4.18
C ASP A 10 7.75 -11.41 -2.85
N ARG A 11 8.01 -10.11 -2.76
CA ARG A 11 8.46 -9.46 -1.53
C ARG A 11 7.42 -9.59 -0.41
N LEU A 12 6.14 -9.35 -0.71
CA LEU A 12 5.05 -9.50 0.26
C LEU A 12 4.86 -10.94 0.71
N ALA A 13 5.10 -11.94 -0.15
CA ALA A 13 5.05 -13.33 0.26
C ALA A 13 6.22 -13.74 1.16
N ALA A 14 7.41 -13.17 0.94
CA ALA A 14 8.61 -13.46 1.73
C ALA A 14 8.57 -12.81 3.12
N SER A 15 8.08 -11.58 3.22
CA SER A 15 7.95 -10.87 4.50
C SER A 15 6.75 -9.92 4.47
N PRO A 16 5.52 -10.43 4.71
CA PRO A 16 4.29 -9.66 4.58
C PRO A 16 4.30 -8.40 5.42
N ASP A 17 4.64 -8.52 6.71
CA ASP A 17 4.57 -7.41 7.67
C ASP A 17 5.62 -6.34 7.39
N THR A 18 6.86 -6.73 7.10
CA THR A 18 7.96 -5.80 6.83
C THR A 18 7.68 -4.97 5.58
N VAL A 19 7.27 -5.64 4.50
CA VAL A 19 7.02 -4.97 3.21
C VAL A 19 5.74 -4.13 3.28
N ALA A 20 4.71 -4.60 3.99
CA ALA A 20 3.50 -3.81 4.22
C ALA A 20 3.78 -2.55 5.06
N ARG A 21 4.61 -2.64 6.10
CA ARG A 21 5.03 -1.48 6.91
C ARG A 21 5.85 -0.49 6.09
N GLU A 22 6.83 -0.97 5.32
CA GLU A 22 7.66 -0.11 4.47
C GLU A 22 6.82 0.66 3.45
N LEU A 23 5.94 -0.03 2.72
CA LEU A 23 5.08 0.60 1.72
C LEU A 23 4.02 1.48 2.36
N GLY A 24 3.49 1.09 3.52
CA GLY A 24 2.60 1.91 4.34
C GLY A 24 3.24 3.25 4.69
N ALA A 25 4.47 3.23 5.22
CA ALA A 25 5.21 4.44 5.56
C ALA A 25 5.46 5.36 4.35
N ARG A 26 5.72 4.78 3.17
CA ARG A 26 5.86 5.57 1.92
C ARG A 26 4.54 6.21 1.50
N LEU A 27 3.43 5.48 1.62
CA LEU A 27 2.09 6.02 1.35
C LEU A 27 1.67 7.09 2.38
N ASP A 28 2.10 6.98 3.63
CA ASP A 28 1.95 8.01 4.67
C ASP A 28 2.72 9.28 4.34
N ALA A 29 3.98 9.15 3.93
CA ALA A 29 4.81 10.28 3.53
C ALA A 29 4.25 10.99 2.28
N ALA A 30 3.73 10.23 1.32
CA ALA A 30 3.09 10.76 0.12
C ALA A 30 1.80 11.52 0.46
N ASP A 31 0.95 10.97 1.33
CA ASP A 31 -0.28 11.63 1.77
C ASP A 31 0.05 12.93 2.54
N ALA A 32 1.02 12.90 3.46
CA ALA A 32 1.47 14.09 4.18
C ALA A 32 1.97 15.20 3.23
N SER A 33 2.69 14.82 2.17
CA SER A 33 3.17 15.75 1.15
C SER A 33 2.02 16.35 0.33
N LEU A 34 1.04 15.52 -0.03
CA LEU A 34 -0.15 15.95 -0.75
C LEU A 34 -1.02 16.90 0.09
N GLN A 35 -1.22 16.60 1.38
CA GLN A 35 -1.93 17.48 2.30
C GLN A 35 -1.24 18.83 2.47
N ARG A 36 0.10 18.87 2.48
CA ARG A 36 0.84 20.15 2.48
C ARG A 36 0.64 20.93 1.19
N ALA A 37 0.59 20.26 0.04
CA ALA A 37 0.34 20.91 -1.25
C ALA A 37 -1.06 21.52 -1.32
N LEU A 38 -2.08 20.81 -0.81
CA LEU A 38 -3.47 21.29 -0.76
C LEU A 38 -3.67 22.54 0.10
N ARG A 39 -2.77 22.82 1.05
CA ARG A 39 -2.83 24.04 1.89
C ARG A 39 -2.36 25.29 1.17
N ARG A 40 -1.77 25.17 -0.02
CA ARG A 40 -1.34 26.32 -0.82
C ARG A 40 -2.48 26.80 -1.72
N PRO A 41 -2.48 28.08 -2.13
CA PRO A 41 -3.36 28.53 -3.19
C PRO A 41 -3.01 27.77 -4.48
N LEU A 42 -3.99 27.09 -5.05
CA LEU A 42 -3.83 26.23 -6.22
C LEU A 42 -4.78 26.69 -7.32
N ALA A 43 -4.32 26.61 -8.57
CA ALA A 43 -5.22 26.73 -9.71
C ALA A 43 -6.23 25.57 -9.71
N PRO A 44 -7.46 25.75 -10.23
CA PRO A 44 -8.49 24.69 -10.25
C PRO A 44 -8.02 23.36 -10.85
N ALA A 45 -7.23 23.42 -11.93
CA ALA A 45 -6.65 22.22 -12.56
C ALA A 45 -5.65 21.48 -11.64
N GLN A 46 -4.85 22.23 -10.87
CA GLN A 46 -3.91 21.65 -9.90
C GLN A 46 -4.65 21.04 -8.72
N HIS A 47 -5.72 21.68 -8.26
CA HIS A 47 -6.59 21.12 -7.23
C HIS A 47 -7.22 19.80 -7.70
N ALA A 48 -7.78 19.74 -8.90
CA ALA A 48 -8.34 18.51 -9.47
C ALA A 48 -7.30 17.38 -9.57
N ALA A 49 -6.07 17.71 -10.00
CA ALA A 49 -4.97 16.74 -10.07
C ALA A 49 -4.58 16.19 -8.68
N LEU A 50 -4.50 17.05 -7.65
CA LEU A 50 -4.20 16.61 -6.29
C LEU A 50 -5.34 15.78 -5.68
N ILE A 51 -6.60 16.08 -6.00
CA ILE A 51 -7.73 15.23 -5.61
C ILE A 51 -7.60 13.84 -6.25
N ALA A 52 -7.29 13.74 -7.55
CA ALA A 52 -7.08 12.47 -8.22
C ALA A 52 -5.92 11.66 -7.60
N GLN A 53 -4.80 12.33 -7.27
CA GLN A 53 -3.68 11.71 -6.57
C GLN A 53 -4.07 11.20 -5.17
N SER A 54 -4.92 11.93 -4.43
CA SER A 54 -5.42 11.47 -3.13
C SER A 54 -6.25 10.19 -3.24
N GLN A 55 -7.06 10.06 -4.29
CA GLN A 55 -7.85 8.86 -4.57
C GLN A 55 -6.94 7.67 -4.93
N ALA A 56 -5.90 7.91 -5.74
CA ALA A 56 -4.91 6.90 -6.07
C ALA A 56 -4.16 6.38 -4.83
N LEU A 57 -3.77 7.26 -3.90
CA LEU A 57 -3.13 6.86 -2.64
C LEU A 57 -4.05 6.01 -1.76
N ARG A 58 -5.34 6.35 -1.67
CA ARG A 58 -6.34 5.55 -0.94
C ARG A 58 -6.54 4.17 -1.56
N ALA A 59 -6.61 4.10 -2.89
CA ALA A 59 -6.69 2.85 -3.62
C ALA A 59 -5.44 1.98 -3.36
N ALA A 60 -4.25 2.57 -3.44
CA ALA A 60 -2.98 1.88 -3.17
C ALA A 60 -2.93 1.29 -1.75
N ARG A 61 -3.36 2.03 -0.72
CA ARG A 61 -3.47 1.52 0.66
C ARG A 61 -4.41 0.33 0.77
N THR A 62 -5.56 0.40 0.09
CA THR A 62 -6.56 -0.67 0.11
C THR A 62 -6.01 -1.94 -0.53
N ILE A 63 -5.32 -1.82 -1.67
CA ILE A 63 -4.66 -2.93 -2.35
C ILE A 63 -3.58 -3.53 -1.44
N LEU A 64 -2.71 -2.69 -0.86
CA LEU A 64 -1.65 -3.14 0.03
C LEU A 64 -2.20 -3.91 1.24
N MET A 65 -3.25 -3.39 1.88
CA MET A 65 -3.89 -4.05 3.03
C MET A 65 -4.47 -5.41 2.64
N ARG A 66 -5.13 -5.50 1.48
CA ARG A 66 -5.68 -6.77 0.97
C ARG A 66 -4.57 -7.78 0.67
N MET A 67 -3.47 -7.35 0.06
CA MET A 67 -2.33 -8.22 -0.23
C MET A 67 -1.65 -8.68 1.05
N ALA A 68 -1.36 -7.76 1.98
CA ALA A 68 -0.77 -8.09 3.28
C ALA A 68 -1.62 -9.09 4.06
N ASN A 69 -2.94 -8.90 4.11
CA ASN A 69 -3.85 -9.85 4.75
C ASN A 69 -3.84 -11.22 4.06
N ARG A 70 -3.85 -11.25 2.72
CA ARG A 70 -3.79 -12.50 1.94
C ARG A 70 -2.51 -13.29 2.24
N TYR A 71 -1.35 -12.63 2.28
CA TYR A 71 -0.09 -13.30 2.55
C TYR A 71 0.10 -13.64 4.04
N GLY A 72 -0.38 -12.80 4.96
CA GLY A 72 -0.35 -13.07 6.40
C GLY A 72 -1.23 -14.26 6.81
N THR A 73 -2.44 -14.37 6.24
CA THR A 73 -3.37 -15.49 6.53
C THR A 73 -2.98 -16.77 5.79
N SER A 74 -2.53 -16.69 4.54
CA SER A 74 -2.22 -17.87 3.73
C SER A 74 -0.88 -18.53 4.06
N TYR A 75 0.07 -17.84 4.73
CA TYR A 75 1.37 -18.41 5.12
C TYR A 75 1.56 -18.48 6.65
N GLY A 76 0.92 -17.61 7.44
CA GLY A 76 0.96 -17.66 8.91
C GLY A 76 0.18 -18.84 9.51
N ALA A 77 -0.87 -19.32 8.84
CA ALA A 77 -1.64 -20.48 9.30
C ALA A 77 -0.92 -21.82 9.03
N SER A 78 -0.12 -21.91 7.97
CA SER A 78 0.66 -23.11 7.66
C SER A 78 1.89 -23.27 8.55
N SER A 79 2.50 -22.16 8.99
CA SER A 79 3.65 -22.21 9.91
C SER A 79 3.28 -22.54 11.36
N LYS A 80 2.03 -22.32 11.79
CA LYS A 80 1.56 -22.68 13.15
C LYS A 80 1.05 -24.13 13.27
N ARG A 81 1.10 -24.92 12.20
CA ARG A 81 0.63 -26.32 12.18
C ARG A 81 1.80 -27.24 11.81
N SER A 82 2.96 -27.04 12.41
CA SER A 82 4.15 -27.92 12.30
C SER A 82 5.04 -27.83 13.55
N GLY A 83 4.46 -27.51 14.70
CA GLY A 83 5.13 -27.53 16.01
C GLY A 83 4.29 -28.34 16.98
#